data_AF-A0A382N7D4-F1
#
_entry.id   AF-A0A382N7D4-F1
#
_cell.length_a   1.000
_cell.length_b   1.000
_cell.length_c   1.000
_cell.angle_alpha   90.00
_cell.angle_beta   90.00
_cell.angle_gamma   90.00
#
_symmetry.space_group_name_H-M   'P 1'
#
loop_
_entity.id
_entity.type
_entity.pdbx_description
1 polymer ?
#
loop_
_entity_poly.entity_id
_entity_poly.type
_entity_poly.pdbx_seq_one_letter_code
_entity_poly.pdbx_strand_id
1 'polypeptide(L)' 'MIIVDKILGHAGDRTDIEQDTIQLDWEGRQKARQRLLTQAGREIALALPTGTILTPGDLLYRKASIEIVVVGIPEKVFV' A
#
# COMPACT_ATOMS: atom_id res chain seq x y z
N MET A 1 -1.48 -9.79 11.85
CA MET A 1 -2.24 -9.04 10.83
C MET A 1 -2.13 -7.55 11.15
N ILE A 2 -1.67 -6.74 10.19
CA ILE A 2 -1.55 -5.28 10.32
C ILE A 2 -2.88 -4.65 9.87
N ILE A 3 -3.42 -3.70 10.63
CA ILE A 3 -4.63 -2.97 10.26
C ILE A 3 -4.24 -1.55 9.86
N VAL A 4 -4.69 -1.11 8.68
CA VAL A 4 -4.43 0.22 8.12
C VAL A 4 -5.74 0.96 8.03
N ASP A 5 -5.93 1.96 8.89
CA ASP A 5 -7.13 2.80 8.96
C ASP A 5 -6.90 4.23 8.41
N LYS A 6 -5.65 4.57 8.10
CA LYS A 6 -5.25 5.83 7.47
C LYS A 6 -4.00 5.67 6.62
N ILE A 7 -3.84 6.57 5.65
CA ILE A 7 -2.60 6.74 4.89
C ILE A 7 -1.68 7.66 5.72
N LEU A 8 -0.42 7.26 5.91
CA LEU A 8 0.55 8.01 6.73
C LEU A 8 1.25 9.14 5.94
N GLY A 9 1.12 9.12 4.61
CA GLY A 9 1.73 10.09 3.70
C GLY A 9 2.25 9.38 2.45
N HIS A 10 3.33 9.90 1.88
CA HIS A 10 4.04 9.27 0.78
C HIS A 10 5.38 8.72 1.27
N ALA A 11 5.80 7.57 0.76
CA ALA A 11 7.15 7.09 0.96
C ALA A 11 8.14 8.06 0.31
N GLY A 12 9.27 8.30 0.98
CA GLY A 12 10.39 9.06 0.43
C GLY A 12 11.58 8.13 0.24
N ASP A 13 12.63 8.60 -0.42
CA ASP A 13 13.84 7.81 -0.64
C ASP A 13 14.60 7.60 0.67
N ARG A 14 14.36 6.46 1.32
CA ARG A 14 15.02 6.03 2.55
C ARG A 14 15.73 4.71 2.30
N THR A 15 17.03 4.68 2.58
CA THR A 15 17.86 3.47 2.44
C THR A 15 18.07 2.75 3.76
N ASP A 16 17.65 3.35 4.88
CA ASP A 16 17.80 2.84 6.24
C ASP A 16 16.64 1.93 6.70
N ILE A 17 15.58 1.83 5.89
CA ILE A 17 14.35 1.11 6.21
C ILE A 17 14.08 0.05 5.14
N GLU A 18 13.71 -1.17 5.56
CA GLU A 18 13.18 -2.21 4.68
C GLU A 18 11.84 -1.75 4.09
N GLN A 19 11.80 -1.56 2.77
CA GLN A 19 10.56 -1.24 2.08
C GLN A 19 9.88 -2.53 1.59
N ASP A 20 8.77 -2.88 2.23
CA ASP A 20 7.85 -3.91 1.73
C ASP A 20 6.74 -3.24 0.91
N THR A 21 6.16 -3.96 -0.03
CA THR A 21 5.22 -3.37 -0.99
C THR A 21 3.93 -4.15 -1.09
N ILE A 22 2.83 -3.42 -1.29
CA ILE A 22 1.59 -4.00 -1.81
C ILE A 22 1.46 -3.62 -3.27
N GLN A 23 1.29 -4.63 -4.12
CA GLN A 23 1.12 -4.46 -5.55
C GLN A 23 -0.36 -4.45 -5.88
N LEU A 24 -0.84 -3.32 -6.40
CA LEU A 24 -2.24 -3.13 -6.73
C LEU A 24 -2.37 -2.61 -8.16
N ASP A 25 -3.35 -3.16 -8.88
CA ASP A 25 -3.88 -2.58 -10.11
C ASP A 25 -4.74 -1.35 -9.80
N TRP A 26 -5.25 -0.70 -10.85
CA TRP A 26 -6.15 0.43 -10.71
C TRP A 26 -7.39 0.08 -9.88
N GLU A 27 -8.01 -1.09 -10.10
CA GLU A 27 -9.22 -1.49 -9.39
C GLU A 27 -8.95 -1.79 -7.90
N GLY A 28 -7.85 -2.47 -7.60
CA GLY A 28 -7.40 -2.76 -6.25
C GLY A 28 -7.16 -1.49 -5.45
N ARG A 29 -6.64 -0.43 -6.09
CA ARG A 29 -6.47 0.89 -5.45
C ARG A 29 -7.78 1.62 -5.13
N GLN A 30 -8.89 1.26 -5.77
CA GLN A 30 -10.23 1.81 -5.46
C GLN A 30 -10.87 1.15 -4.23
N LYS A 31 -10.34 0.01 -3.75
CA LYS A 31 -10.91 -0.78 -2.65
C LYS A 31 -10.36 -0.33 -1.30
N ALA A 32 -11.08 0.60 -0.65
CA ALA A 32 -10.74 1.11 0.69
C ALA A 32 -10.79 0.04 1.82
N ARG A 33 -11.51 -1.07 1.60
CA ARG A 33 -11.67 -2.17 2.56
C ARG A 33 -11.41 -3.51 1.90
N GLN A 34 -10.29 -4.16 2.26
CA GLN A 34 -9.88 -5.45 1.71
C GLN A 34 -8.75 -6.06 2.55
N ARG A 35 -8.55 -7.37 2.45
CA ARG A 35 -7.37 -8.06 3.00
C ARG A 35 -6.38 -8.31 1.88
N LEU A 36 -5.10 -8.11 2.18
CA LEU A 36 -4.00 -8.20 1.22
C LEU A 36 -2.80 -8.91 1.85
N LEU A 37 -1.95 -9.44 0.99
CA LEU A 37 -0.61 -9.87 1.35
C LEU A 37 0.39 -8.90 0.72
N THR A 38 1.41 -8.52 1.48
CA THR A 38 2.56 -7.83 0.91
C THR A 38 3.42 -8.78 0.09
N GLN A 39 4.37 -8.23 -0.68
CA GLN A 39 5.37 -9.01 -1.39
C GLN A 39 6.22 -9.87 -0.44
N ALA A 40 6.48 -9.41 0.79
CA ALA A 40 7.15 -10.21 1.81
C ALA A 40 6.23 -11.20 2.55
N GLY A 41 4.96 -11.35 2.13
CA GLY A 41 4.01 -12.31 2.70
C GLY A 41 3.33 -11.85 4.00
N ARG A 42 3.35 -10.56 4.32
CA ARG A 42 2.73 -10.02 5.54
C ARG A 42 1.24 -9.75 5.31
N GLU A 43 0.39 -10.24 6.20
CA GLU A 43 -1.05 -9.98 6.13
C GLU A 43 -1.41 -8.56 6.57
N ILE A 44 -2.16 -7.86 5.71
CA ILE A 44 -2.70 -6.52 5.93
C ILE A 44 -4.21 -6.53 5.74
N ALA A 45 -4.92 -5.76 6.58
CA ALA A 45 -6.31 -5.39 6.36
C ALA A 45 -6.40 -3.87 6.16
N LEU A 46 -6.89 -3.45 4.99
CA LEU A 46 -7.30 -2.07 4.75
C LEU A 46 -8.66 -1.85 5.38
N ALA A 47 -8.76 -0.81 6.21
CA ALA A 47 -9.97 -0.36 6.87
C ALA A 47 -10.13 1.16 6.72
N LEU A 48 -9.77 1.68 5.53
CA LEU A 48 -9.74 3.10 5.23
C LEU A 48 -11.17 3.69 5.18
N PRO A 49 -11.31 5.01 5.34
CA PRO A 49 -12.56 5.70 5.08
C PRO A 49 -13.13 5.35 3.70
N THR A 50 -14.46 5.31 3.59
CA THR A 50 -15.13 5.00 2.33
C THR A 50 -14.76 6.05 1.27
N GLY A 51 -14.45 5.58 0.06
CA GLY A 51 -14.04 6.45 -1.05
C GLY A 51 -12.57 6.86 -1.03
N THR A 52 -11.76 6.39 -0.07
CA THR A 52 -10.31 6.53 -0.15
C THR A 52 -9.76 5.78 -1.37
N ILE A 53 -9.04 6.49 -2.21
CA ILE A 53 -8.34 5.95 -3.38
C ILE A 53 -6.86 5.91 -3.04
N LEU A 54 -6.23 4.75 -3.24
CA LEU A 54 -4.78 4.59 -3.08
C LEU A 54 -4.02 5.06 -4.31
N THR A 55 -2.84 5.62 -4.10
CA THR A 55 -1.91 6.03 -5.14
C THR A 55 -0.57 5.32 -4.99
N PRO A 56 0.15 5.01 -6.10
CA PRO A 56 1.50 4.51 -6.01
C PRO A 56 2.38 5.45 -5.19
N GLY A 57 3.11 4.92 -4.21
CA GLY A 57 3.93 5.64 -3.25
C GLY A 57 3.23 5.95 -1.92
N ASP A 58 1.92 5.70 -1.77
CA ASP A 58 1.24 5.85 -0.48
C ASP A 58 1.88 4.96 0.59
N LEU A 59 2.21 5.58 1.72
CA LEU A 59 2.75 4.92 2.89
C LEU A 59 1.61 4.47 3.81
N LEU A 60 1.45 3.16 3.97
CA LEU A 60 0.34 2.58 4.74
C LEU A 60 0.73 2.20 6.16
N TYR A 61 1.99 1.85 6.36
CA TYR A 61 2.48 1.41 7.66
C TYR A 61 3.96 1.74 7.79
N ARG A 62 4.39 2.14 8.98
CA ARG A 62 5.80 2.35 9.32
C ARG A 62 6.04 1.93 10.76
N LYS A 63 7.06 1.11 10.99
CA LYS A 63 7.52 0.74 12.34
C LYS A 63 9.00 0.41 12.33
N ALA A 64 9.77 1.10 13.17
CA ALA A 64 11.21 0.87 13.43
C ALA A 64 12.07 0.75 12.15
N SER A 65 12.14 -0.44 11.56
CA SER A 65 12.97 -0.78 10.40
C SER A 65 12.18 -1.18 9.16
N ILE A 66 10.84 -1.13 9.19
CA ILE A 66 10.01 -1.48 8.04
C ILE A 66 9.00 -0.40 7.70
N GLU A 67 8.76 -0.24 6.41
CA GLU A 67 7.61 0.44 5.86
C GLU A 67 6.89 -0.37 4.79
N ILE A 68 5.60 -0.08 4.63
CA ILE A 68 4.75 -0.73 3.63
C ILE A 68 4.17 0.33 2.71
N VAL A 69 4.46 0.17 1.43
CA VAL A 69 4.18 1.17 0.39
C VAL A 69 3.32 0.58 -0.72
N VAL A 70 2.41 1.38 -1.26
CA VAL A 70 1.61 1.01 -2.43
C VAL A 70 2.45 1.11 -3.71
N VAL A 71 2.41 0.08 -4.54
CA VAL A 71 3.00 0.10 -5.88
C VAL A 71 1.92 -0.21 -6.90
N GLY A 72 1.80 0.63 -7.92
CA GLY A 72 0.94 0.36 -9.07
C GLY A 72 1.59 -0.69 -9.96
N ILE A 73 0.85 -1.74 -10.31
CA ILE A 73 1.33 -2.69 -11.32
C ILE A 73 1.03 -2.20 -12.73
N PRO A 74 1.90 -2.46 -13.72
CA PRO A 74 1.62 -2.15 -15.11
C PRO A 74 0.40 -2.91 -15.62
N GLU A 75 -0.46 -2.21 -16.34
CA GLU A 75 -1.68 -2.76 -16.93
C GLU A 75 -1.76 -2.39 -18.42
N LYS A 76 -2.46 -3.21 -19.20
CA LYS A 76 -2.71 -2.92 -20.61
C LYS A 76 -3.72 -1.78 -20.71
N VAL A 77 -3.25 -0.62 -21.16
CA VAL A 77 -4.08 0.57 -21.38
C VAL A 77 -4.09 0.96 -22.86
N PHE A 78 -5.10 1.72 -23.27
CA PHE A 78 -5.08 2.42 -24.55
C PHE A 78 -4.33 3.75 -24.37
N VAL A 79 -3.39 4.04 -25.27
CA VAL A 79 -2.58 5.28 -25.30
C VAL A 79 -2.90 6.05 -26.56
#